data_AF-A0A0G1L4C4-F1
#
_entry.id   AF-A0A0G1L4C4-F1
#
_cell.length_a   1.000
_cell.length_b   1.000
_cell.length_c   1.000
_cell.angle_alpha   90.00
_cell.angle_beta   90.00
_cell.angle_gamma   90.00
#
_symmetry.space_group_name_H-M   'P 1'
#
loop_
_entity.id
_entity.type
_entity.pdbx_description
1 polymer ?
#
loop_
_entity_poly.entity_id
_entity_poly.type
_entity_poly.pdbx_seq_one_letter_code
_entity_poly.pdbx_strand_id
1 'polypeptide(L)'
;MSPLIIILVVLAVVIIWFAGAYNGFVRLVNRTKEAWADIDVQLKRRYDLIPNLVETVKGYAKHETQAFENVTKARAQALGAQSVGDKAKAENQISAALKSIFAVAEA
;
A
#
# COMPACT_ATOMS: atom_id res chain seq x y z
N MET A 1 56.61 -12.03 -3.61
CA MET A 1 55.47 -11.81 -4.54
C MET A 1 55.68 -10.48 -5.25
N SER A 2 55.46 -10.40 -6.57
CA SER A 2 55.58 -9.12 -7.29
C SER A 2 54.53 -8.13 -6.78
N PRO A 3 54.88 -6.85 -6.50
CA PRO A 3 53.92 -5.84 -6.03
C PRO A 3 52.71 -5.67 -6.97
N LEU A 4 52.88 -5.99 -8.25
CA LEU A 4 51.82 -6.00 -9.26
C LEU A 4 50.73 -7.04 -8.94
N ILE A 5 51.11 -8.22 -8.44
CA ILE A 5 50.17 -9.28 -8.06
C ILE A 5 49.33 -8.84 -6.85
N ILE A 6 49.95 -8.16 -5.89
CA ILE A 6 49.25 -7.65 -4.70
C ILE A 6 48.19 -6.63 -5.11
N ILE A 7 48.52 -5.70 -6.02
CA ILE A 7 47.57 -4.70 -6.54
C ILE A 7 46.40 -5.36 -7.26
N LEU A 8 46.67 -6.37 -8.10
CA LEU A 8 45.62 -7.10 -8.82
C LEU A 8 44.68 -7.85 -7.88
N VAL A 9 45.22 -8.49 -6.84
CA VAL A 9 44.39 -9.18 -5.83
C VAL A 9 43.52 -8.18 -5.07
N VAL A 10 44.08 -7.06 -4.64
CA VAL A 10 43.31 -6.01 -3.96
C VAL A 10 42.20 -5.47 -4.86
N LEU A 11 42.51 -5.19 -6.13
CA LEU A 11 41.52 -4.73 -7.10
C LEU A 11 40.40 -5.75 -7.30
N ALA A 12 40.73 -7.04 -7.43
CA ALA A 12 39.76 -8.11 -7.56
C ALA A 12 38.82 -8.18 -6.34
N VAL A 13 39.35 -8.06 -5.12
CA VAL A 13 38.55 -8.05 -3.88
C VAL A 13 37.60 -6.85 -3.86
N VAL A 14 38.08 -5.65 -4.22
CA VAL A 14 37.24 -4.43 -4.27
C VAL A 14 36.08 -4.59 -5.27
N ILE A 15 36.35 -5.15 -6.45
CA ILE A 15 35.32 -5.39 -7.46
C ILE A 15 34.27 -6.38 -6.96
N ILE A 16 34.70 -7.50 -6.36
CA ILE A 16 33.78 -8.51 -5.81
C ILE A 16 32.92 -7.91 -4.70
N TRP A 17 33.52 -7.14 -3.80
CA TRP A 17 32.80 -6.47 -2.73
C TRP A 17 31.76 -5.48 -3.27
N PHE A 18 32.14 -4.65 -4.25
CA PHE A 18 31.23 -3.68 -4.87
C PHE A 18 30.06 -4.38 -5.57
N ALA A 19 30.33 -5.46 -6.31
CA ALA A 19 29.28 -6.26 -6.94
C ALA A 19 28.31 -6.85 -5.92
N GLY A 20 28.83 -7.40 -4.80
CA GLY A 20 28.02 -7.91 -3.71
C GLY A 20 27.14 -6.84 -3.05
N ALA A 21 27.72 -5.67 -2.75
CA ALA A 21 27.01 -4.55 -2.15
C ALA A 21 25.89 -4.02 -3.07
N TYR A 22 26.18 -3.85 -4.35
CA TYR A 22 25.20 -3.38 -5.34
C TYR A 22 24.04 -4.38 -5.51
N ASN A 23 24.34 -5.68 -5.61
CA ASN A 23 23.33 -6.72 -5.71
C ASN A 23 22.44 -6.78 -4.45
N GLY A 24 23.04 -6.62 -3.26
CA GLY A 24 22.31 -6.51 -2.00
C GLY A 24 21.35 -5.32 -1.98
N PHE A 25 21.81 -4.15 -2.44
CA PHE A 25 20.98 -2.96 -2.54
C PHE A 25 19.79 -3.15 -3.50
N VAL A 26 20.04 -3.67 -4.71
CA VAL A 26 18.97 -3.93 -5.69
C VAL A 26 17.95 -4.93 -5.14
N ARG A 27 18.40 -5.95 -4.41
CA ARG A 27 17.50 -6.92 -3.75
C ARG A 27 16.58 -6.23 -2.74
N LEU A 28 17.11 -5.31 -1.93
CA LEU A 28 16.31 -4.55 -0.95
C LEU A 28 15.28 -3.67 -1.66
N VAL A 29 15.67 -2.98 -2.74
CA VAL A 29 14.75 -2.17 -3.55
C VAL A 29 13.60 -3.01 -4.11
N ASN A 30 13.90 -4.19 -4.65
CA ASN A 30 12.87 -5.08 -5.18
C ASN A 30 11.93 -5.59 -4.07
N ARG A 31 12.47 -5.95 -2.90
CA ARG A 31 11.66 -6.36 -1.75
C ARG A 31 10.69 -5.26 -1.30
N THR A 32 11.11 -4.00 -1.31
CA THR A 32 10.22 -2.87 -1.02
C THR A 32 9.10 -2.73 -2.06
N LYS A 33 9.40 -2.93 -3.35
CA LYS A 33 8.40 -2.88 -4.43
C LYS A 33 7.39 -4.02 -4.32
N GLU A 34 7.85 -5.24 -4.04
CA GLU A 34 7.00 -6.41 -3.80
C GLU A 34 6.06 -6.18 -2.62
N ALA A 35 6.60 -5.74 -1.48
CA ALA A 35 5.79 -5.42 -0.30
C ALA A 35 4.75 -4.32 -0.60
N TRP A 36 5.09 -3.34 -1.44
CA TRP A 36 4.12 -2.34 -1.87
C TRP A 36 3.02 -2.96 -2.73
N ALA A 37 3.38 -3.77 -3.72
CA ALA A 37 2.40 -4.43 -4.59
C ALA A 37 1.40 -5.27 -3.79
N ASP A 38 1.87 -6.00 -2.76
CA ASP A 38 0.99 -6.74 -1.85
C ASP A 38 0.01 -5.83 -1.11
N ILE A 39 0.49 -4.70 -0.57
CA ILE A 39 -0.36 -3.70 0.08
C ILE A 39 -1.41 -3.16 -0.90
N ASP A 40 -1.03 -2.87 -2.15
CA ASP A 40 -1.94 -2.35 -3.16
C ASP A 40 -3.11 -3.30 -3.43
N VAL A 41 -2.80 -4.59 -3.54
CA VAL A 41 -3.81 -5.64 -3.73
C VAL A 41 -4.77 -5.69 -2.54
N GLN A 42 -4.26 -5.57 -1.31
CA GLN A 42 -5.12 -5.56 -0.12
C GLN A 42 -6.01 -4.31 -0.05
N LEU A 43 -5.46 -3.13 -0.37
CA LEU A 43 -6.22 -1.89 -0.43
C LEU A 43 -7.33 -1.97 -1.48
N LYS A 44 -6.99 -2.45 -2.68
CA LYS A 44 -7.98 -2.66 -3.74
C LYS A 44 -9.08 -3.63 -3.32
N ARG A 45 -8.72 -4.77 -2.72
CA ARG A 45 -9.69 -5.73 -2.18
C ARG A 45 -10.61 -5.09 -1.14
N ARG A 46 -10.07 -4.25 -0.24
CA ARG A 46 -10.88 -3.48 0.71
C ARG A 46 -11.89 -2.59 -0.01
N TYR A 47 -11.47 -1.85 -1.04
CA TYR A 47 -12.35 -0.96 -1.81
C TYR A 47 -13.43 -1.72 -2.57
N ASP A 48 -13.11 -2.90 -3.08
CA ASP A 48 -14.05 -3.74 -3.82
C ASP A 48 -15.12 -4.34 -2.91
N LEU A 49 -14.84 -4.49 -1.61
CA LEU A 49 -15.80 -5.00 -0.61
C LEU A 49 -16.73 -3.90 -0.03
N ILE A 50 -16.35 -2.62 -0.12
CA ILE A 50 -17.16 -1.51 0.43
C ILE A 50 -18.60 -1.47 -0.12
N PRO A 51 -18.84 -1.61 -1.45
CA PRO A 51 -20.20 -1.60 -1.98
C PRO A 51 -21.08 -2.70 -1.37
N ASN A 52 -20.55 -3.92 -1.22
CA ASN A 52 -21.28 -5.05 -0.63
C ASN A 52 -21.63 -4.78 0.84
N LEU A 53 -20.71 -4.19 1.61
CA LEU A 53 -20.97 -3.77 2.98
C LEU A 53 -22.08 -2.72 3.05
N VAL A 54 -21.99 -1.70 2.19
CA VAL A 54 -22.98 -0.61 2.13
C VAL A 54 -24.36 -1.13 1.74
N GLU A 55 -24.45 -2.04 0.76
CA GLU A 55 -25.71 -2.67 0.36
C GLU A 55 -26.35 -3.47 1.48
N THR A 56 -25.55 -4.21 2.24
CA THR A 56 -26.02 -4.99 3.40
C THR A 56 -26.61 -4.08 4.48
N VAL A 57 -25.93 -2.97 4.82
CA VAL A 57 -26.40 -2.04 5.86
C VAL A 57 -27.59 -1.21 5.36
N LYS A 58 -27.63 -0.82 4.08
CA LYS A 58 -28.79 -0.13 3.46
C LYS A 58 -30.10 -0.90 3.60
N GLY A 59 -30.04 -2.24 3.65
CA GLY A 59 -31.21 -3.07 3.90
C GLY A 59 -31.91 -2.75 5.23
N TYR A 60 -31.13 -2.40 6.25
CA TYR A 60 -31.60 -2.12 7.62
C TYR A 60 -31.72 -0.62 7.92
N ALA A 61 -30.84 0.21 7.37
CA ALA A 61 -30.79 1.65 7.63
C ALA A 61 -31.11 2.49 6.38
N LYS A 62 -32.38 2.48 5.94
CA LYS A 62 -32.79 3.12 4.67
C LYS A 62 -32.79 4.64 4.66
N HIS A 63 -32.78 5.28 5.83
CA HIS A 63 -32.84 6.75 5.96
C HIS A 63 -31.46 7.42 6.05
N GLU A 64 -30.37 6.64 6.08
CA GLU A 64 -29.01 7.13 6.32
C GLU A 64 -28.24 7.48 5.04
N THR A 65 -28.89 8.22 4.15
CA THR A 65 -28.34 8.59 2.82
C THR A 65 -27.00 9.31 2.92
N GLN A 66 -26.85 10.21 3.89
CA GLN A 66 -25.62 11.01 4.06
C GLN A 66 -24.43 10.13 4.45
N ALA A 67 -24.63 9.13 5.31
CA ALA A 67 -23.58 8.19 5.70
C ALA A 67 -23.10 7.36 4.49
N PHE A 68 -24.03 6.86 3.68
CA PHE A 68 -23.68 6.09 2.47
C PHE A 68 -23.01 6.94 1.40
N GLU A 69 -23.43 8.19 1.22
CA GLU A 69 -22.82 9.11 0.27
C GLU A 69 -21.37 9.42 0.66
N ASN A 70 -21.11 9.66 1.96
CA ASN A 70 -19.77 9.92 2.49
C ASN A 70 -18.83 8.74 2.23
N VAL A 71 -19.29 7.50 2.45
CA VAL A 71 -18.50 6.30 2.15
C VAL A 71 -18.26 6.12 0.66
N THR A 72 -19.27 6.40 -0.18
CA THR A 72 -19.14 6.30 -1.63
C THR A 72 -18.11 7.31 -2.15
N LYS A 73 -18.14 8.55 -1.65
CA LYS A 73 -17.15 9.59 -1.96
C LYS A 73 -15.74 9.21 -1.50
N ALA A 74 -15.59 8.72 -0.27
CA ALA A 74 -14.31 8.27 0.25
C ALA A 74 -13.72 7.11 -0.58
N ARG A 75 -14.56 6.15 -0.98
CA ARG A 75 -14.15 5.06 -1.89
C ARG A 75 -13.66 5.59 -3.23
N ALA A 76 -14.39 6.53 -3.84
CA ALA A 76 -14.00 7.11 -5.14
C ALA A 76 -12.64 7.83 -5.05
N GLN A 77 -12.40 8.58 -3.97
CA GLN A 77 -11.11 9.24 -3.72
C GLN A 77 -9.98 8.23 -3.55
N ALA A 78 -10.21 7.12 -2.87
CA ALA A 78 -9.20 6.08 -2.68
C ALA A 78 -8.85 5.32 -3.95
N LEU A 79 -9.81 5.10 -4.85
CA LEU A 79 -9.54 4.54 -6.19
C LEU A 79 -8.73 5.48 -7.07
N GLY A 80 -8.85 6.80 -6.88
CA GLY A 80 -8.10 7.81 -7.61
C GLY A 80 -6.69 8.08 -7.07
N ALA A 81 -6.34 7.55 -5.89
CA ALA A 81 -5.06 7.81 -5.25
C ALA A 81 -3.91 7.06 -5.93
N GLN A 82 -2.93 7.80 -6.47
CA GLN A 82 -1.81 7.20 -7.23
C GLN A 82 -0.53 7.06 -6.41
N SER A 83 -0.24 7.99 -5.51
CA SER A 83 0.96 7.93 -4.67
C SER A 83 0.73 7.18 -3.36
N VAL A 84 1.80 6.67 -2.76
CA VAL A 84 1.78 6.03 -1.43
C VAL A 84 1.17 6.96 -0.38
N GLY A 85 1.55 8.24 -0.41
CA GLY A 85 1.05 9.24 0.53
C GLY A 85 -0.43 9.54 0.35
N ASP A 86 -0.90 9.59 -0.91
CA ASP A 86 -2.32 9.83 -1.18
C ASP A 86 -3.17 8.63 -0.80
N LYS A 87 -2.68 7.40 -1.05
CA LYS A 87 -3.34 6.16 -0.62
C LYS A 87 -3.48 6.11 0.90
N ALA A 88 -2.45 6.50 1.65
CA ALA A 88 -2.52 6.59 3.10
C ALA A 88 -3.56 7.62 3.59
N LYS A 89 -3.64 8.79 2.95
CA LYS A 89 -4.66 9.80 3.27
C LYS A 89 -6.07 9.31 2.97
N ALA A 90 -6.27 8.69 1.81
CA ALA A 90 -7.57 8.16 1.41
C ALA A 90 -8.03 7.02 2.32
N GLU A 91 -7.10 6.17 2.78
CA GLU A 91 -7.40 5.11 3.76
C GLU A 91 -7.87 5.65 5.10
N ASN A 92 -7.30 6.77 5.57
CA ASN A 92 -7.78 7.45 6.78
C ASN A 92 -9.20 7.97 6.59
N GLN A 93 -9.53 8.52 5.42
CA GLN A 93 -10.87 9.01 5.09
C GLN A 93 -11.90 7.88 5.00
N ILE A 94 -11.57 6.76 4.35
CA ILE A 94 -12.42 5.57 4.32
C ILE A 94 -12.65 5.05 5.73
N SER A 95 -11.59 4.95 6.53
CA SER A 95 -11.71 4.45 7.91
C SER A 95 -12.60 5.36 8.76
N ALA A 96 -12.55 6.69 8.56
CA ALA A 96 -13.45 7.63 9.22
C ALA A 96 -14.90 7.47 8.74
N ALA A 97 -15.13 7.32 7.43
CA ALA A 97 -16.47 7.15 6.86
C ALA A 97 -17.11 5.80 7.24
N LEU A 98 -16.32 4.73 7.38
CA LEU A 98 -16.83 3.44 7.82
C LEU A 98 -17.26 3.46 9.29
N LYS A 99 -16.67 4.30 10.15
CA LYS A 99 -17.14 4.48 11.53
C LYS A 99 -18.59 4.96 11.60
N SER A 100 -19.02 5.84 10.69
CA SER A 100 -20.43 6.25 10.64
C SER A 100 -21.36 5.12 10.19
N ILE A 101 -20.90 4.19 9.35
CA ILE A 101 -21.70 3.02 8.97
C ILE A 101 -21.87 2.04 10.15
N PHE A 102 -20.81 1.83 10.94
CA PHE A 102 -20.92 1.00 12.14
C PHE A 102 -21.88 1.60 13.17
N ALA A 103 -21.81 2.92 13.41
CA ALA A 103 -22.74 3.59 14.30
C ALA A 103 -24.21 3.45 13.84
N VAL A 104 -24.45 3.50 12.53
CA VAL A 104 -25.78 3.29 11.94
C VAL A 104 -26.25 1.83 12.04
N ALA A 105 -25.33 0.86 11.94
CA ALA A 105 -25.68 -0.56 12.03
C ALA A 105 -25.97 -1.03 13.46
N GLU A 106 -25.50 -0.29 14.47
CA GLU A 106 -25.74 -0.56 15.89
C GLU A 106 -27.02 0.11 16.43
N ALA A 107 -27.65 1.01 15.66
CA ALA A 107 -28.86 1.74 16.02
C ALA A 107 -30.14 0.96 15.67
#